data_AF-A0A938B1N1-F1
#
_entry.id   AF-A0A938B1N1-F1
#
_cell.length_a   1.000
_cell.length_b   1.000
_cell.length_c   1.000
_cell.angle_alpha   90.00
_cell.angle_beta   90.00
_cell.angle_gamma   90.00
#
_symmetry.space_group_name_H-M   'P 1'
#
loop_
_entity.id
_entity.type
_entity.pdbx_description
1 polymer ?
#
loop_
_entity_poly.entity_id
_entity_poly.type
_entity_poly.pdbx_seq_one_letter_code
_entity_poly.pdbx_strand_id
1 'polypeptide(L)' 'MATHHIAVIPGDGIGQEVMPEGIKALRAVQDTVTGLHLD' A
#
# COMPACT_ATOMS: atom_id res chain seq x y z
N MET A 1 11.03 -11.30 9.73
CA MET A 1 10.52 -9.93 9.53
C MET A 1 9.02 -9.98 9.73
N ALA A 2 8.43 -8.98 10.37
CA ALA A 2 6.99 -8.94 10.53
C ALA A 2 6.35 -8.55 9.20
N THR A 3 5.50 -9.42 8.65
CA THR A 3 4.65 -9.09 7.51
C THR A 3 3.47 -8.27 7.99
N HIS A 4 3.19 -7.15 7.33
CA HIS A 4 2.09 -6.27 7.68
C HIS A 4 0.92 -6.52 6.73
N HIS A 5 -0.23 -6.88 7.29
CA HIS A 5 -1.48 -7.04 6.56
C HIS A 5 -2.34 -5.79 6.75
N ILE A 6 -2.49 -5.00 5.69
CA ILE A 6 -3.19 -3.71 5.74
C ILE A 6 -4.49 -3.83 4.94
N ALA A 7 -5.63 -3.67 5.61
CA ALA A 7 -6.92 -3.61 4.93
C ALA A 7 -7.03 -2.29 4.14
N VAL A 8 -7.23 -2.40 2.82
CA VAL A 8 -7.43 -1.25 1.94
C VAL A 8 -8.94 -1.04 1.73
N ILE A 9 -9.45 0.11 2.18
CA ILE A 9 -10.86 0.49 2.05
C ILE A 9 -10.92 1.83 1.31
N PRO A 10 -11.15 1.83 -0.01
CA PRO A 10 -11.08 3.05 -0.84
C PRO A 10 -12.23 4.05 -0.63
N GLY A 11 -13.35 3.64 -0.03
CA GLY A 11 -14.52 4.50 0.13
C GLY A 11 -15.17 4.86 -1.21
N ASP A 12 -15.69 6.07 -1.35
CA ASP A 12 -16.39 6.57 -2.54
C ASP A 12 -15.64 7.71 -3.24
N GLY A 13 -16.10 8.10 -4.44
CA GLY A 13 -15.56 9.23 -5.21
C GLY A 13 -14.09 9.03 -5.57
N ILE A 14 -13.28 10.08 -5.39
CA ILE A 14 -11.85 10.06 -5.76
C ILE A 14 -11.05 8.98 -5.04
N GLY A 15 -11.55 8.45 -3.92
CA GLY A 15 -10.91 7.35 -3.19
C GLY A 15 -10.69 6.11 -4.08
N GLN A 16 -11.60 5.84 -5.02
CA GLN A 16 -11.48 4.75 -5.99
C GLN A 16 -10.36 5.00 -7.03
N GLU A 17 -10.09 6.27 -7.34
CA GLU A 17 -9.10 6.67 -8.35
C GLU A 17 -7.69 6.78 -7.75
N VAL A 18 -7.57 7.29 -6.52
CA VAL A 18 -6.26 7.54 -5.89
C VAL A 18 -5.71 6.32 -5.15
N MET A 19 -6.56 5.42 -4.66
CA MET A 19 -6.12 4.27 -3.88
C MET A 19 -5.16 3.34 -4.65
N PRO A 20 -5.41 3.02 -5.95
CA PRO A 20 -4.45 2.25 -6.74
C PRO A 20 -3.06 2.89 -6.80
N GLU A 21 -2.96 4.21 -6.89
CA GLU A 21 -1.68 4.93 -6.93
C GLU A 21 -0.99 4.92 -5.55
N GLY A 22 -1.75 5.02 -4.46
CA GLY A 22 -1.22 4.84 -3.11
C GLY A 22 -0.60 3.45 -2.90
N ILE A 23 -1.25 2.40 -3.40
CA ILE A 23 -0.71 1.03 -3.36
C ILE A 23 0.59 0.93 -4.18
N LYS A 24 0.66 1.56 -5.36
CA LYS A 24 1.92 1.60 -6.14
C LYS A 24 3.05 2.27 -5.38
N ALA A 25 2.77 3.38 -4.70
CA ALA A 25 3.76 4.05 -3.86
C ALA A 25 4.24 3.13 -2.73
N LEU A 26 3.33 2.44 -2.02
CA LEU A 26 3.69 1.50 -0.96
C LEU A 26 4.54 0.33 -1.46
N ARG A 27 4.27 -0.18 -2.67
CA ARG A 27 5.10 -1.21 -3.31
C ARG A 27 6.51 -0.70 -3.60
N ALA A 28 6.65 0.51 -4.13
CA ALA A 28 7.96 1.13 -4.35
C ALA A 28 8.73 1.35 -3.03
N VAL A 29 8.02 1.70 -1.95
CA VAL A 29 8.62 1.82 -0.61
C VAL A 29 9.10 0.45 -0.10
N GLN A 30 8.33 -0.62 -0.30
CA GLN A 30 8.75 -1.97 0.06
C GLN A 30 10.07 -2.37 -0.63
N ASP A 31 10.26 -2.00 -1.89
CA ASP A 31 11.49 -2.33 -2.65
C ASP A 31 12.73 -1.57 -2.16
N THR A 32 12.55 -0.45 -1.45
CA THR A 32 13.65 0.45 -1.05
C THR A 32 13.95 0.40 0.45
N VAL A 33 12.99 -0.02 1.27
CA VAL A 33 13.11 -0.04 2.73
C VAL A 33 13.43 -1.45 3.22
N THR A 34 14.66 -1.64 3.69
CA THR A 34 15.06 -2.92 4.29
C THR A 34 14.21 -3.24 5.51
N GLY A 35 13.58 -4.41 5.52
CA GLY A 35 12.77 -4.86 6.65
C GLY A 35 11.28 -4.57 6.57
N LEU A 36 10.84 -3.84 5.53
CA LEU A 36 9.42 -3.66 5.26
C LEU A 36 8.91 -4.80 4.36
N HIS A 37 7.86 -5.48 4.79
CA HIS A 37 7.13 -6.45 3.98
C HIS A 37 5.63 -6.27 4.21
N LEU A 38 4.91 -6.04 3.12
CA LEU A 38 3.46 -5.94 3.00
C LEU A 38 2.95 -7.22 2.31
N ASP A 39 1.83 -7.76 2.80
CA ASP A 39 1.08 -8.84 2.15
C ASP A 39 0.03 -8.29 1.16
#